data_AF-A0A5P9BIC7-F1
#
_entry.id   AF-A0A5P9BIC7-F1
#
_cell.length_a   1.000
_cell.length_b   1.000
_cell.length_c   1.000
_cell.angle_alpha   90.00
_cell.angle_beta   90.00
_cell.angle_gamma   90.00
#
_symmetry.space_group_name_H-M   'P 1'
#
loop_
_entity.id
_entity.type
_entity.pdbx_description
1 polymer ?
#
loop_
_entity_poly.entity_id
_entity_poly.type
_entity_poly.pdbx_seq_one_letter_code
_entity_poly.pdbx_strand_id
1 'polypeptide(L)'
;MKWMISGLLSVLVCLPAMAQQWQKSADLEALVDKLNERYESEELHYLDVKMMNQVDNLSYFIRYIDQPDTPEYLQLKAFLWGVQSAHIGSINQQIQTNVVPWFCPPGGSLETISHNAKNPTEFIENIIWYGLEHDLQRSPNRNAPFISSTSLIMYGLQTKYPCYEQVPEAHRLIGFNY
;
A
#
# COMPACT_ATOMS: atom_id res chain seq x y z
N MET A 1 53.88 -0.10 -29.18
CA MET A 1 53.43 -0.85 -27.98
C MET A 1 53.20 0.12 -26.85
N LYS A 2 52.05 -0.01 -26.16
CA LYS A 2 51.65 0.68 -24.90
C LYS A 2 51.34 2.17 -25.00
N TRP A 3 50.23 2.73 -24.50
CA TRP A 3 48.86 2.27 -24.17
C TRP A 3 48.14 3.60 -23.83
N MET A 4 46.94 3.82 -24.37
CA MET A 4 46.09 4.95 -24.02
C MET A 4 45.56 4.76 -22.59
N ILE A 5 45.66 5.77 -21.74
CA ILE A 5 44.86 5.85 -20.50
C ILE A 5 43.94 7.06 -20.66
N SER A 6 42.80 6.80 -21.29
CA SER A 6 41.64 7.66 -21.22
C SER A 6 41.01 7.42 -19.84
N GLY A 7 41.16 8.37 -18.93
CA GLY A 7 40.57 8.30 -17.60
C GLY A 7 39.06 8.51 -17.69
N LEU A 8 38.30 7.41 -17.76
CA LEU A 8 36.88 7.43 -17.46
C LEU A 8 36.72 7.66 -15.95
N LEU A 9 36.36 8.89 -15.57
CA LEU A 9 35.73 9.15 -14.28
C LEU A 9 34.33 8.51 -14.31
N SER A 10 34.24 7.24 -13.91
CA SER A 10 32.96 6.64 -13.51
C SER A 10 32.53 7.29 -12.20
N VAL A 11 31.77 8.37 -12.29
CA VAL A 11 30.93 8.82 -11.18
C VAL A 11 29.84 7.77 -11.02
N LEU A 12 30.07 6.81 -10.12
CA LEU A 12 28.97 6.06 -9.51
C LEU A 12 28.13 7.08 -8.75
N VAL A 13 27.10 7.61 -9.41
CA VAL A 13 26.00 8.24 -8.72
C VAL A 13 25.27 7.09 -8.01
N CYS A 14 25.67 6.82 -6.77
CA CYS A 14 24.81 6.14 -5.82
C CYS A 14 23.60 7.06 -5.64
N LEU A 15 22.61 6.94 -6.51
CA LEU A 15 21.27 7.43 -6.19
C LEU A 15 20.93 6.72 -4.88
N PRO A 16 20.64 7.47 -3.79
CA PRO A 16 20.06 6.82 -2.63
C PRO A 16 18.86 6.05 -3.14
N ALA A 17 18.68 4.81 -2.69
CA ALA A 17 17.45 4.05 -2.89
C ALA A 17 16.32 4.83 -2.21
N MET A 18 15.93 5.93 -2.84
CA MET A 18 14.78 6.74 -2.53
C MET A 18 13.64 5.83 -2.92
N ALA A 19 13.08 5.18 -1.91
CA ALA A 19 11.68 4.88 -1.79
C ALA A 19 10.95 5.08 -3.13
N GLN A 20 10.87 4.00 -3.89
CA GLN A 20 10.38 4.04 -5.26
C GLN A 20 8.87 4.13 -5.16
N GLN A 21 8.34 5.32 -5.48
CA GLN A 21 6.92 5.55 -5.68
C GLN A 21 6.34 4.36 -6.46
N TRP A 22 5.25 3.75 -5.95
CA TRP A 22 4.65 2.59 -6.60
C TRP A 22 4.35 2.89 -8.07
N GLN A 23 4.95 2.10 -8.96
CA GLN A 23 4.68 2.18 -10.39
C GLN A 23 3.47 1.31 -10.70
N LYS A 24 2.30 1.95 -10.84
CA LYS A 24 1.04 1.28 -11.17
C LYS A 24 1.16 0.60 -12.55
N SER A 25 0.61 -0.60 -12.70
CA SER A 25 0.38 -1.17 -14.04
C SER A 25 -0.69 -0.38 -14.79
N ALA A 26 -0.71 -0.51 -16.13
CA ALA A 26 -1.75 0.11 -16.96
C ALA A 26 -3.17 -0.32 -16.56
N ASP A 27 -3.34 -1.59 -16.12
CA ASP A 27 -4.64 -2.09 -15.64
C ASP A 27 -5.05 -1.42 -14.33
N LEU A 28 -4.09 -1.21 -13.41
CA LEU A 28 -4.34 -0.50 -12.17
C LEU A 28 -4.63 0.98 -12.42
N GLU A 29 -3.91 1.63 -13.35
CA GLU A 29 -4.20 3.01 -13.76
C GLU A 29 -5.62 3.13 -14.32
N ALA A 30 -6.00 2.26 -15.26
CA ALA A 30 -7.34 2.24 -15.84
C ALA A 30 -8.44 2.00 -14.79
N LEU A 31 -8.16 1.16 -13.78
CA LEU A 31 -9.07 0.97 -12.66
C LEU A 31 -9.21 2.26 -11.85
N VAL A 32 -8.11 2.93 -11.51
CA VAL A 32 -8.12 4.17 -10.73
C VAL A 32 -8.88 5.27 -11.46
N ASP A 33 -8.69 5.42 -12.78
CA ASP A 33 -9.41 6.39 -13.60
C ASP A 33 -10.93 6.13 -13.54
N LYS A 34 -11.34 4.88 -13.76
CA LYS A 34 -12.75 4.48 -13.67
C LYS A 34 -13.36 4.73 -12.27
N LEU A 35 -12.57 4.52 -11.22
CA LEU A 35 -13.01 4.77 -9.84
C LEU A 35 -13.19 6.28 -9.59
N ASN A 36 -12.26 7.11 -10.05
CA ASN A 36 -12.36 8.57 -9.97
C ASN A 36 -13.61 9.08 -10.70
N GLU A 37 -13.87 8.62 -11.93
CA GLU A 37 -15.10 8.94 -12.66
C GLU A 37 -16.36 8.60 -11.86
N ARG A 38 -16.37 7.45 -11.18
CA ARG A 38 -17.50 7.06 -10.31
C ARG A 38 -17.63 8.00 -9.11
N TYR A 39 -16.54 8.41 -8.49
CA TYR A 39 -16.55 9.29 -7.32
C TYR A 39 -16.95 10.73 -7.65
N GLU A 40 -16.77 11.17 -8.89
CA GLU A 40 -17.19 12.49 -9.38
C GLU A 40 -18.65 12.52 -9.88
N SER A 41 -19.30 11.36 -9.95
CA SER A 41 -20.69 11.26 -10.41
C SER A 41 -21.67 11.97 -9.48
N GLU A 42 -22.59 12.75 -10.06
CA GLU A 42 -23.69 13.37 -9.32
C GLU A 42 -24.78 12.35 -8.92
N GLU A 43 -24.76 11.14 -9.50
CA GLU A 43 -25.73 10.06 -9.27
C GLU A 43 -25.23 9.04 -8.23
N LEU A 44 -24.55 9.51 -7.19
CA LEU A 44 -24.11 8.68 -6.07
C LEU A 44 -25.25 8.46 -5.08
N HIS A 45 -25.42 7.20 -4.65
CA HIS A 45 -26.36 6.90 -3.57
C HIS A 45 -25.84 7.52 -2.26
N TYR A 46 -26.73 7.94 -1.35
CA TYR A 46 -26.31 8.65 -0.12
C TYR A 46 -25.32 7.84 0.74
N LEU A 47 -25.40 6.50 0.71
CA LEU A 47 -24.44 5.62 1.39
C LEU A 47 -23.05 5.68 0.76
N ASP A 48 -22.97 5.78 -0.56
CA ASP A 48 -21.70 5.90 -1.29
C ASP A 48 -21.00 7.20 -0.87
N VAL A 49 -21.74 8.32 -0.83
CA VAL A 49 -21.24 9.62 -0.35
C VAL A 49 -20.76 9.52 1.10
N LYS A 50 -21.50 8.80 1.95
CA LYS A 50 -21.08 8.57 3.35
C LYS A 50 -19.77 7.78 3.42
N MET A 51 -19.61 6.73 2.61
CA MET A 51 -18.39 5.92 2.54
C MET A 51 -17.21 6.73 2.01
N MET A 52 -17.44 7.64 1.05
CA MET A 52 -16.41 8.52 0.49
C MET A 52 -15.81 9.50 1.49
N ASN A 53 -16.49 9.75 2.60
CA ASN A 53 -16.02 10.62 3.67
C ASN A 53 -15.32 9.85 4.80
N GLN A 54 -15.19 8.52 4.69
CA GLN A 54 -14.49 7.68 5.67
C GLN A 54 -13.02 7.56 5.29
N VAL A 55 -12.13 7.97 6.19
CA VAL A 55 -10.66 7.98 5.94
C VAL A 55 -10.10 6.58 5.64
N ASP A 56 -10.74 5.53 6.15
CA ASP A 56 -10.34 4.14 5.91
C ASP A 56 -10.95 3.55 4.64
N ASN A 57 -11.64 4.34 3.79
CA ASN A 57 -12.19 3.89 2.53
C ASN A 57 -11.22 4.08 1.35
N LEU A 58 -11.23 3.15 0.38
CA LEU A 58 -10.41 3.26 -0.83
C LEU A 58 -10.67 4.57 -1.59
N SER A 59 -11.92 5.01 -1.65
CA SER A 59 -12.27 6.27 -2.32
C SER A 59 -11.60 7.48 -1.67
N TYR A 60 -11.50 7.53 -0.34
CA TYR A 60 -10.80 8.59 0.38
C TYR A 60 -9.31 8.55 0.07
N PHE A 61 -8.71 7.35 0.07
CA PHE A 61 -7.31 7.17 -0.31
C PHE A 61 -7.04 7.67 -1.74
N ILE A 62 -7.78 7.19 -2.74
CA ILE A 62 -7.57 7.56 -4.15
C ILE A 62 -7.76 9.07 -4.36
N ARG A 63 -8.81 9.66 -3.79
CA ARG A 63 -9.13 11.08 -4.02
C ARG A 63 -8.08 12.01 -3.43
N TYR A 64 -7.50 11.66 -2.28
CA TYR A 64 -6.70 12.60 -1.50
C TYR A 64 -5.21 12.28 -1.42
N ILE A 65 -4.74 11.08 -1.79
CA ILE A 65 -3.32 10.70 -1.65
C ILE A 65 -2.35 11.59 -2.43
N ASP A 66 -2.78 12.16 -3.56
CA ASP A 66 -1.98 13.04 -4.42
C ASP A 66 -2.33 14.54 -4.24
N GLN A 67 -3.03 14.90 -3.15
CA GLN A 67 -3.44 16.29 -2.85
C GLN A 67 -2.73 16.85 -1.61
N PRO A 68 -1.41 17.09 -1.66
CA PRO A 68 -0.69 17.67 -0.53
C PRO A 68 -1.31 19.01 -0.12
N ASP A 69 -1.14 19.37 1.15
CA ASP A 69 -1.62 20.63 1.76
C ASP A 69 -3.14 20.76 1.97
N THR A 70 -3.91 19.69 1.72
CA THR A 70 -5.34 19.63 2.07
C THR A 70 -5.56 19.03 3.48
N PRO A 71 -6.62 19.46 4.22
CA PRO A 71 -7.00 18.81 5.47
C PRO A 71 -7.24 17.31 5.32
N GLU A 72 -7.81 16.88 4.19
CA GLU A 72 -8.11 15.49 3.89
C GLU A 72 -6.84 14.67 3.67
N TYR A 73 -5.85 15.23 2.96
CA TYR A 73 -4.53 14.60 2.86
C TYR A 73 -3.87 14.43 4.22
N LEU A 74 -3.87 15.47 5.06
CA LEU A 74 -3.29 15.39 6.41
C LEU A 74 -4.01 14.33 7.26
N GLN A 75 -5.34 14.25 7.17
CA GLN A 75 -6.15 13.23 7.82
C GLN A 75 -5.82 11.83 7.31
N LEU A 76 -5.69 11.65 5.99
CA LEU A 76 -5.28 10.40 5.37
C LEU A 76 -3.91 9.96 5.85
N LYS A 77 -2.90 10.85 5.82
CA LYS A 77 -1.53 10.53 6.26
C LYS A 77 -1.49 10.17 7.74
N ALA A 78 -2.25 10.86 8.59
CA ALA A 78 -2.35 10.52 10.01
C ALA A 78 -2.98 9.13 10.22
N PHE A 79 -4.04 8.81 9.48
CA PHE A 79 -4.66 7.49 9.50
C PHE A 79 -3.69 6.39 9.05
N LEU A 80 -3.06 6.57 7.89
CA LEU A 80 -2.09 5.63 7.33
C LEU A 80 -0.92 5.39 8.28
N TRP A 81 -0.41 6.46 8.90
CA TRP A 81 0.63 6.37 9.92
C TRP A 81 0.20 5.55 11.13
N GLY A 82 -1.01 5.77 11.64
CA GLY A 82 -1.57 5.02 12.76
C GLY A 82 -1.69 3.53 12.45
N VAL A 83 -2.24 3.19 11.28
CA VAL A 83 -2.39 1.80 10.82
C VAL A 83 -1.03 1.12 10.66
N GLN A 84 -0.08 1.80 10.00
CA GLN A 84 1.28 1.31 9.82
C GLN A 84 1.95 1.01 11.17
N SER A 85 1.90 1.97 12.10
CA SER A 85 2.51 1.83 13.43
C SER A 85 1.89 0.69 14.22
N ALA A 86 0.57 0.53 14.16
CA ALA A 86 -0.15 -0.54 14.84
C ALA A 86 0.24 -1.92 14.30
N HIS A 87 0.30 -2.09 12.98
CA HIS A 87 0.71 -3.36 12.37
C HIS A 87 2.19 -3.68 12.63
N ILE A 88 3.10 -2.71 12.49
CA ILE A 88 4.52 -2.90 12.81
C ILE A 88 4.69 -3.32 14.27
N GLY A 89 4.09 -2.59 15.20
CA GLY A 89 4.18 -2.88 16.63
C GLY A 89 3.62 -4.26 16.99
N SER A 90 2.43 -4.58 16.47
CA SER A 90 1.78 -5.88 16.72
C SER A 90 2.59 -7.07 16.20
N ILE A 91 3.18 -6.94 15.01
CA ILE A 91 3.93 -8.02 14.35
C ILE A 91 5.29 -8.21 15.01
N ASN A 92 6.00 -7.13 15.29
CA ASN A 92 7.26 -7.20 16.01
C ASN A 92 7.06 -7.80 17.40
N GLN A 93 5.96 -7.48 18.09
CA GLN A 93 5.62 -8.12 19.37
C GLN A 93 5.38 -9.62 19.22
N GLN A 94 4.57 -10.04 18.23
CA GLN A 94 4.30 -11.47 17.96
C GLN A 94 5.62 -12.23 17.75
N ILE A 95 6.50 -11.70 16.89
CA ILE A 95 7.81 -12.28 16.60
C ILE A 95 8.68 -12.37 17.86
N GLN A 96 8.78 -11.29 18.64
CA GLN A 96 9.55 -11.26 19.89
C GLN A 96 9.05 -12.29 20.91
N THR A 97 7.74 -12.56 20.92
CA THR A 97 7.12 -13.57 21.79
C THR A 97 7.06 -14.97 21.18
N ASN A 98 7.71 -15.20 20.04
CA ASN A 98 7.72 -16.47 19.33
C ASN A 98 6.31 -16.98 18.93
N VAL A 99 5.41 -16.05 18.63
CA VAL A 99 4.10 -16.30 18.04
C VAL A 99 4.21 -16.13 16.53
N VAL A 100 3.70 -17.08 15.76
CA VAL A 100 3.67 -16.97 14.29
C VAL A 100 2.77 -15.80 13.91
N PRO A 101 3.30 -14.76 13.23
CA PRO A 101 2.50 -13.60 12.87
C PRO A 101 1.53 -13.93 11.72
N TRP A 102 0.51 -13.10 11.53
CA TRP A 102 -0.46 -13.27 10.44
C TRP A 102 0.09 -12.86 9.05
N PHE A 103 1.23 -12.18 9.02
CA PHE A 103 2.12 -12.02 7.86
C PHE A 103 3.59 -11.98 8.32
N CYS A 104 4.53 -12.38 7.47
CA CYS A 104 5.92 -12.61 7.83
C CYS A 104 6.85 -11.66 7.07
N PRO A 105 7.25 -10.53 7.70
CA PRO A 105 8.12 -9.57 7.04
C PRO A 105 9.49 -10.18 6.69
N PRO A 106 10.08 -9.81 5.54
CA PRO A 106 11.40 -10.27 5.16
C PRO A 106 12.43 -9.85 6.21
N GLY A 107 13.33 -10.76 6.59
CA GLY A 107 14.32 -10.50 7.64
C GLY A 107 13.78 -10.64 9.07
N GLY A 108 12.53 -11.05 9.25
CA GLY A 108 11.98 -11.41 10.57
C GLY A 108 11.66 -10.22 11.47
N SER A 109 11.55 -9.00 10.94
CA SER A 109 10.95 -7.85 11.64
C SER A 109 10.58 -6.78 10.62
N LEU A 110 9.67 -5.87 10.99
CA LEU A 110 9.48 -4.62 10.25
C LEU A 110 10.25 -3.50 10.94
N GLU A 111 11.00 -2.73 10.14
CA GLU A 111 11.67 -1.54 10.63
C GLU A 111 10.64 -0.50 11.08
N THR A 112 10.86 0.07 12.27
CA THR A 112 10.08 1.22 12.71
C THR A 112 10.49 2.42 11.86
N ILE A 113 9.58 2.87 11.01
CA ILE A 113 9.73 4.14 10.29
C ILE A 113 9.54 5.27 11.31
N SER A 114 10.26 6.38 11.17
CA SER A 114 10.08 7.57 12.02
C SER A 114 8.96 8.45 11.45
N HIS A 115 8.15 9.09 12.30
CA HIS A 115 7.16 10.07 11.84
C HIS A 115 7.82 11.30 11.18
N ASN A 116 9.10 11.52 11.45
CA ASN A 116 9.92 12.59 10.83
C ASN A 116 10.65 12.12 9.56
N ALA A 117 10.43 10.88 9.11
CA ALA A 117 10.96 10.45 7.83
C ALA A 117 10.37 11.30 6.70
N LYS A 118 11.09 11.41 5.58
CA LYS A 118 10.64 12.21 4.42
C LYS A 118 9.25 11.79 3.93
N ASN A 119 9.01 10.49 3.84
CA ASN A 119 7.72 9.89 3.48
C ASN A 119 7.33 8.83 4.52
N PRO A 120 6.78 9.21 5.68
CA PRO A 120 6.64 8.29 6.82
C PRO A 120 5.61 7.17 6.59
N THR A 121 4.71 7.31 5.61
CA THR A 121 3.63 6.36 5.31
C THR A 121 3.79 5.67 3.96
N GLU A 122 4.91 5.86 3.26
CA GLU A 122 5.10 5.31 1.92
C GLU A 122 5.02 3.78 1.89
N PHE A 123 5.52 3.12 2.94
CA PHE A 123 5.40 1.67 3.05
C PHE A 123 3.94 1.23 2.98
N ILE A 124 3.06 1.80 3.81
CA ILE A 124 1.66 1.40 3.87
C ILE A 124 0.87 1.82 2.62
N GLU A 125 1.22 2.95 2.00
CA GLU A 125 0.66 3.38 0.71
C GLU A 125 0.97 2.36 -0.39
N ASN A 126 2.23 1.92 -0.46
CA ASN A 126 2.66 0.90 -1.41
C ASN A 126 1.98 -0.46 -1.15
N ILE A 127 1.64 -0.78 0.11
CA ILE A 127 0.84 -1.96 0.44
C ILE A 127 -0.59 -1.83 -0.08
N ILE A 128 -1.24 -0.66 0.04
CA ILE A 128 -2.59 -0.45 -0.52
C ILE A 128 -2.56 -0.65 -2.03
N TRP A 129 -1.61 -0.03 -2.73
CA TRP A 129 -1.48 -0.18 -4.18
C TRP A 129 -1.21 -1.62 -4.59
N TYR A 130 -0.29 -2.30 -3.89
CA TYR A 130 -0.02 -3.71 -4.13
C TYR A 130 -1.27 -4.58 -3.89
N GLY A 131 -1.98 -4.36 -2.79
CA GLY A 131 -3.19 -5.11 -2.44
C GLY A 131 -4.29 -4.93 -3.50
N LEU A 132 -4.45 -3.70 -4.01
CA LEU A 132 -5.42 -3.40 -5.07
C LEU A 132 -5.02 -4.04 -6.40
N GLU A 133 -3.74 -3.94 -6.79
CA GLU A 133 -3.25 -4.58 -8.01
C GLU A 133 -3.36 -6.10 -7.96
N HIS A 134 -2.99 -6.69 -6.83
CA HIS A 134 -3.07 -8.13 -6.63
C HIS A 134 -4.52 -8.61 -6.64
N ASP A 135 -5.45 -7.86 -6.05
CA ASP A 135 -6.88 -8.18 -6.12
C ASP A 135 -7.42 -8.06 -7.54
N LEU A 136 -7.02 -7.03 -8.28
CA LEU A 136 -7.40 -6.85 -9.70
C LEU A 136 -6.93 -8.02 -10.57
N GLN A 137 -5.68 -8.47 -10.39
CA GLN A 137 -5.13 -9.62 -11.13
C GLN A 137 -5.90 -10.92 -10.85
N ARG A 138 -6.40 -11.10 -9.62
CA ARG A 138 -7.13 -12.30 -9.20
C ARG A 138 -8.64 -12.20 -9.46
N SER A 139 -9.15 -10.98 -9.56
CA SER A 139 -10.57 -10.68 -9.75
C SER A 139 -10.76 -9.53 -10.75
N PRO A 140 -10.43 -9.70 -12.05
CA PRO A 140 -10.45 -8.59 -13.02
C PRO A 140 -11.80 -7.87 -13.16
N ASN A 141 -12.90 -8.57 -12.83
CA ASN A 141 -14.26 -8.06 -12.92
C ASN A 141 -14.84 -7.57 -11.58
N ARG A 142 -14.03 -7.48 -10.52
CA ARG A 142 -14.51 -7.01 -9.21
C ARG A 142 -14.93 -5.54 -9.31
N ASN A 143 -16.15 -5.26 -8.86
CA ASN A 143 -16.67 -3.91 -8.75
C ASN A 143 -16.90 -3.56 -7.26
N ALA A 144 -15.83 -3.17 -6.58
CA ALA A 144 -15.87 -2.80 -5.16
C ALA A 144 -15.30 -1.39 -4.92
N PRO A 145 -15.93 -0.34 -5.49
CA PRO A 145 -15.39 1.02 -5.49
C PRO A 145 -15.24 1.63 -4.08
N PHE A 146 -15.93 1.08 -3.09
CA PHE A 146 -15.90 1.57 -1.71
C PHE A 146 -15.33 0.54 -0.74
N ILE A 147 -14.46 -0.36 -1.20
CA ILE A 147 -13.75 -1.30 -0.32
C ILE A 147 -12.93 -0.55 0.74
N SER A 148 -12.77 -1.14 1.93
CA SER A 148 -11.92 -0.55 2.97
C SER A 148 -10.43 -0.63 2.56
N SER A 149 -9.73 0.50 2.69
CA SER A 149 -8.27 0.55 2.60
C SER A 149 -7.61 -0.30 3.67
N THR A 150 -8.19 -0.44 4.87
CA THR A 150 -7.70 -1.37 5.91
C THR A 150 -7.75 -2.81 5.43
N SER A 151 -8.83 -3.22 4.76
CA SER A 151 -8.93 -4.56 4.19
C SER A 151 -7.89 -4.80 3.09
N LEU A 152 -7.64 -3.79 2.24
CA LEU A 152 -6.57 -3.84 1.23
C LEU A 152 -5.18 -3.88 1.87
N ILE A 153 -4.95 -3.15 2.96
CA ILE A 153 -3.70 -3.20 3.74
C ILE A 153 -3.45 -4.60 4.26
N MET A 154 -4.45 -5.19 4.93
CA MET A 154 -4.32 -6.54 5.48
C MET A 154 -4.09 -7.56 4.37
N TYR A 155 -4.85 -7.50 3.28
CA TYR A 155 -4.70 -8.40 2.14
C TYR A 155 -3.32 -8.24 1.48
N GLY A 156 -2.89 -7.00 1.27
CA GLY A 156 -1.58 -6.69 0.69
C GLY A 156 -0.43 -7.18 1.57
N LEU A 157 -0.49 -6.99 2.89
CA LEU A 157 0.53 -7.51 3.81
C LEU A 157 0.59 -9.04 3.79
N GLN A 158 -0.56 -9.71 3.86
CA GLN A 158 -0.62 -11.17 3.90
C GLN A 158 -0.16 -11.82 2.59
N THR A 159 -0.42 -11.19 1.44
CA THR A 159 -0.06 -11.73 0.12
C THR A 159 1.33 -11.29 -0.36
N LYS A 160 1.82 -10.12 0.06
CA LYS A 160 3.19 -9.67 -0.25
C LYS A 160 4.23 -10.35 0.63
N TYR A 161 3.86 -10.64 1.88
CA TYR A 161 4.73 -11.20 2.90
C TYR A 161 4.08 -12.43 3.57
N PRO A 162 3.76 -13.49 2.81
CA PRO A 162 3.06 -14.63 3.37
C PRO A 162 3.98 -15.43 4.30
N CYS A 163 3.44 -15.90 5.43
CA CYS A 163 4.15 -16.83 6.33
C CYS A 163 4.20 -18.27 5.83
N TYR A 164 3.38 -18.59 4.83
CA TYR A 164 3.20 -19.92 4.26
C TYR A 164 3.35 -19.80 2.74
N GLU A 165 3.83 -20.85 2.06
CA GLU A 165 3.85 -20.86 0.59
C GLU A 165 2.45 -20.59 0.00
N GLN A 166 1.42 -21.12 0.66
CA GLN A 166 0.03 -20.81 0.40
C GLN A 166 -0.66 -20.43 1.70
N VAL A 167 -1.33 -19.27 1.73
CA VAL A 167 -2.11 -18.83 2.88
C VAL A 167 -3.23 -19.84 3.16
N PRO A 168 -3.26 -20.47 4.36
CA PRO A 168 -4.29 -21.43 4.72
C PRO A 168 -5.68 -20.81 4.66
N GLU A 169 -6.70 -21.56 4.22
CA GLU A 169 -8.07 -21.05 4.06
C GLU A 169 -8.60 -20.39 5.33
N ALA A 170 -8.33 -20.98 6.49
CA ALA A 170 -8.72 -20.45 7.80
C ALA A 170 -8.10 -19.07 8.13
N HIS A 171 -7.02 -18.68 7.45
CA HIS A 171 -6.33 -17.40 7.65
C HIS A 171 -6.65 -16.38 6.55
N ARG A 172 -7.38 -16.79 5.50
CA ARG A 172 -7.70 -15.90 4.37
C ARG A 172 -8.74 -14.88 4.79
N LEU A 173 -8.51 -13.64 4.37
CA LEU A 173 -9.49 -12.57 4.54
C LEU A 173 -10.72 -12.82 3.67
N ILE A 174 -11.90 -12.72 4.29
CA ILE A 174 -13.17 -12.84 3.60
C ILE A 174 -13.28 -11.75 2.54
N GLY A 175 -13.74 -12.13 1.35
CA GLY A 175 -13.90 -11.19 0.25
C GLY A 175 -12.60 -10.88 -0.49
N PHE A 176 -11.58 -11.74 -0.45
CA PHE A 176 -10.40 -11.69 -1.33
C PHE A 176 -10.05 -13.07 -1.89
N ASN A 177 -9.35 -13.09 -3.03
CA ASN A 177 -8.95 -14.31 -3.73
C ASN A 177 -7.44 -14.57 -3.58
N TYR A 178 -7.05 -15.69 -2.96
CA TYR A 178 -5.67 -16.06 -2.64
C TYR A 178 -5.07 -17.10 -3.58
#